data_AF-A0A9P1EU82-F1
#
_entry.id   AF-A0A9P1EU82-F1
#
_cell.length_a   1.000
_cell.length_b   1.000
_cell.length_c   1.000
_cell.angle_alpha   90.00
_cell.angle_beta   90.00
_cell.angle_gamma   90.00
#
_symmetry.space_group_name_H-M   'P 1'
#
loop_
_entity.id
_entity.type
_entity.pdbx_description
1 polymer ?
#
loop_
_entity_poly.entity_id
_entity_poly.type
_entity_poly.pdbx_seq_one_letter_code
_entity_poly.pdbx_strand_id
1 'polypeptide(L)'
;MAIQSLHQLASKKMAEYIVDESLDVSSIVFPRKESNAIFEHIIKMKKPERSLNEDLLEQMTGFNTSRANFKGVKMTLTDVAFIGEQNLESFTLGDTILLMDGYHIENDDISLNIDLLIRDMFNDSTRKSLRHLDISGSVGFNEDWLKAIGSMLPNVSSLNVAGRRSVDIRVLAQSFPGLQYLNVSNCQLDSLDGISGLQGLRVLIMENAYKIQDMTELFELRDLRVLNMTWPFNGDGSNDIAATFCQCLEDGSRLPELRYLDLSMTTMNERDVKRVLKFIPTIQNLTLIGTNIALRDCVGHNTHTLVSTTKALEHYFSEDSVLMIETVLLENCVLTDNFRIDAASGSISFEHMLQFVDLLHKILLRYEHEYEIHRKVVENVWAITPAMLGRDRMSYTIVVLMNRLLDVYGEYNRSILNCTRLETSFLFSAIRDQIIMSTPSVNVQKLVLLTFECVERQKYDREVASHFFQIVTEVADTVKTIVCGFDEKQRNNAQLLLLSLMDVMMSNLTTRFGNNERETFDNCAMLTRMLNWVH
;
A
#
# COMPACT_ATOMS: atom_id res chain seq x y z
N MET A 1 13.93 -12.14 8.05
CA MET A 1 13.06 -11.57 9.10
C MET A 1 13.88 -10.53 9.86
N ALA A 2 13.52 -9.24 9.81
CA ALA A 2 14.24 -8.22 10.57
C ALA A 2 13.85 -8.37 12.06
N ILE A 3 14.83 -8.60 12.94
CA ILE A 3 14.59 -8.73 14.37
C ILE A 3 14.26 -7.33 14.90
N GLN A 4 13.07 -7.16 15.47
CA GLN A 4 12.69 -5.90 16.13
C GLN A 4 13.66 -5.62 17.27
N SER A 5 14.09 -4.37 17.39
CA SER A 5 14.95 -3.97 18.51
C SER A 5 14.20 -4.11 19.83
N LEU A 6 14.94 -4.38 20.92
CA LEU A 6 14.37 -4.42 22.26
C LEU A 6 13.63 -3.12 22.61
N HIS A 7 14.13 -1.98 22.13
CA HIS A 7 13.49 -0.68 22.32
C HIS A 7 12.12 -0.59 21.65
N GLN A 8 11.97 -1.11 20.42
CA GLN A 8 10.67 -1.16 19.73
C GLN A 8 9.69 -2.07 20.46
N LEU A 9 10.14 -3.25 20.88
CA LEU A 9 9.30 -4.19 21.64
C LEU A 9 8.85 -3.60 22.98
N ALA A 10 9.75 -2.94 23.70
CA ALA A 10 9.45 -2.28 24.97
C ALA A 10 8.47 -1.11 24.78
N SER A 11 8.67 -0.27 23.76
CA SER A 11 7.79 0.87 23.48
C SER A 11 6.38 0.40 23.12
N LYS A 12 6.27 -0.66 22.30
CA LYS A 12 4.99 -1.27 21.98
C LYS A 12 4.30 -1.83 23.22
N LYS A 13 5.01 -2.60 24.05
CA LYS A 13 4.44 -3.19 25.27
C LYS A 13 4.01 -2.14 26.30
N MET A 14 4.79 -1.07 26.43
CA MET A 14 4.43 0.05 27.29
C MET A 14 3.17 0.76 26.81
N ALA A 15 3.06 1.00 25.49
CA ALA A 15 1.84 1.55 24.91
C ALA A 15 0.62 0.64 25.18
N GLU A 16 0.77 -0.68 25.01
CA GLU A 16 -0.31 -1.64 25.32
C GLU A 16 -0.75 -1.52 26.78
N TYR A 17 0.20 -1.46 27.73
CA TYR A 17 -0.12 -1.37 29.15
C TYR A 17 -0.79 -0.05 29.54
N ILE A 18 -0.42 1.06 28.90
CA ILE A 18 -1.05 2.37 29.08
C ILE A 18 -2.50 2.33 28.55
N VAL A 19 -2.70 1.84 27.32
CA VAL A 19 -4.02 1.79 26.68
C VAL A 19 -4.98 0.82 27.40
N ASP A 20 -4.47 -0.29 27.93
CA ASP A 20 -5.27 -1.24 28.71
C ASP A 20 -5.44 -0.82 30.18
N GLU A 21 -4.99 0.39 30.55
CA GLU A 21 -5.04 0.97 31.91
C GLU A 21 -4.39 0.08 32.99
N SER A 22 -3.54 -0.85 32.57
CA SER A 22 -2.82 -1.78 33.46
C SER A 22 -1.55 -1.18 34.06
N LEU A 23 -1.15 0.01 33.58
CA LEU A 23 0.00 0.76 34.07
C LEU A 23 -0.32 2.26 34.12
N ASP A 24 -0.36 2.83 35.32
CA ASP A 24 -0.44 4.27 35.51
C ASP A 24 0.94 4.92 35.28
N VAL A 25 1.00 5.83 34.30
CA VAL A 25 2.21 6.56 33.94
C VAL A 25 2.10 8.08 34.13
N SER A 26 1.02 8.55 34.77
CA SER A 26 0.76 9.98 35.01
C SER A 26 1.89 10.69 35.78
N SER A 27 2.61 9.96 36.63
CA SER A 27 3.75 10.45 37.41
C SER A 27 5.10 10.32 36.70
N ILE A 28 5.14 9.70 35.52
CA ILE A 28 6.38 9.38 34.80
C ILE A 28 6.63 10.44 33.73
N VAL A 29 7.77 11.12 33.81
CA VAL A 29 8.25 12.00 32.74
C VAL A 29 9.09 11.20 31.77
N PHE A 30 8.57 11.02 30.56
CA PHE A 30 9.29 10.29 29.51
C PHE A 30 10.24 11.22 28.76
N PRO A 31 11.47 10.77 28.45
CA PRO A 31 12.31 11.52 27.53
C PRO A 31 11.69 11.51 26.13
N ARG A 32 12.00 12.56 25.35
CA ARG A 32 11.37 12.83 24.05
C ARG A 32 11.38 11.63 23.09
N LYS A 33 12.49 10.87 23.05
CA LYS A 33 12.61 9.72 22.15
C LYS A 33 11.60 8.63 22.49
N GLU A 34 11.50 8.30 23.78
CA GLU A 34 10.58 7.31 24.31
C GLU A 34 9.13 7.79 24.19
N SER A 35 8.83 9.06 24.49
CA SER A 35 7.49 9.63 24.29
C SER A 35 7.02 9.48 22.85
N ASN A 36 7.85 9.85 21.87
CA ASN A 36 7.50 9.71 20.45
C ASN A 36 7.23 8.23 20.08
N ALA A 37 8.09 7.31 20.52
CA ALA A 37 7.98 5.88 20.17
C ALA A 37 6.74 5.22 20.80
N ILE A 38 6.46 5.52 22.07
CA ILE A 38 5.28 5.01 22.76
C ILE A 38 4.02 5.62 22.16
N PHE A 39 3.99 6.94 21.96
CA PHE A 39 2.85 7.65 21.39
C PHE A 39 2.48 7.12 19.99
N GLU A 40 3.46 6.87 19.13
CA GLU A 40 3.24 6.28 17.81
C GLU A 40 2.51 4.92 17.90
N HIS A 41 2.84 4.10 18.90
CA HIS A 41 2.13 2.84 19.13
C HIS A 41 0.73 3.05 19.71
N ILE A 42 0.55 3.98 20.64
CA ILE A 42 -0.78 4.32 21.20
C ILE A 42 -1.74 4.72 20.07
N ILE A 43 -1.31 5.63 19.19
CA ILE A 43 -2.13 6.11 18.07
C ILE A 43 -2.48 4.97 17.09
N LYS A 44 -1.56 4.05 16.80
CA LYS A 44 -1.84 2.89 15.93
C LYS A 44 -2.82 1.88 16.53
N MET A 45 -2.92 1.83 17.85
CA MET A 45 -3.89 0.95 18.54
C MET A 45 -5.28 1.59 18.66
N LYS A 46 -5.40 2.88 18.34
CA LYS A 46 -6.68 3.60 18.36
C LYS A 46 -7.61 2.99 17.31
N LYS A 47 -8.58 2.20 17.77
CA LYS A 47 -9.65 1.71 16.90
C LYS A 47 -10.52 2.89 16.45
N PRO A 48 -11.11 2.85 15.24
CA PRO A 48 -11.97 3.93 14.73
C PRO A 48 -13.14 4.32 15.63
N GLU A 49 -13.53 3.43 16.54
CA GLU A 49 -14.66 3.56 17.47
C GLU A 49 -14.27 3.92 18.90
N ARG A 50 -12.96 3.96 19.22
CA ARG A 50 -12.46 4.29 20.58
C ARG A 50 -11.68 5.60 20.52
N SER A 51 -12.27 6.69 21.01
CA SER A 51 -11.54 7.92 21.33
C SER A 51 -10.51 7.66 22.43
N LEU A 52 -9.48 8.50 22.53
CA LEU A 52 -8.78 8.60 23.82
C LEU A 52 -9.83 9.06 24.84
N ASN A 53 -10.04 8.29 25.92
CA ASN A 53 -10.86 8.75 27.05
C ASN A 53 -10.07 9.79 27.85
N GLU A 54 -10.77 10.55 28.69
CA GLU A 54 -10.14 11.58 29.54
C GLU A 54 -9.07 10.96 30.47
N ASP A 55 -9.29 9.73 30.94
CA ASP A 55 -8.35 8.99 31.79
C ASP A 55 -7.00 8.75 31.09
N LEU A 56 -7.00 8.37 29.81
CA LEU A 56 -5.78 8.18 29.04
C LEU A 56 -5.05 9.51 28.76
N LEU A 57 -5.78 10.62 28.62
CA LEU A 57 -5.17 11.95 28.51
C LEU A 57 -4.42 12.31 29.80
N GLU A 58 -5.03 12.04 30.97
CA GLU A 58 -4.38 12.28 32.27
C GLU A 58 -3.10 11.45 32.44
N GLN A 59 -3.11 10.18 31.99
CA GLN A 59 -1.92 9.33 32.01
C GLN A 59 -0.79 9.88 31.13
N MET A 60 -1.13 10.57 30.04
CA MET A 60 -0.16 11.03 29.05
C MET A 60 0.40 12.43 29.33
N THR A 61 0.07 13.05 30.47
CA THR A 61 0.56 14.37 30.89
C THR A 61 2.10 14.46 31.00
N GLY A 62 2.77 13.34 31.32
CA GLY A 62 4.23 13.25 31.40
C GLY A 62 4.96 13.09 30.06
N PHE A 63 4.24 13.08 28.93
CA PHE A 63 4.84 12.92 27.61
C PHE A 63 5.49 14.22 27.12
N ASN A 64 6.62 14.06 26.43
CA ASN A 64 7.32 15.15 25.73
C ASN A 64 7.42 14.79 24.25
N THR A 65 6.26 14.67 23.62
CA THR A 65 6.15 14.32 22.21
C THR A 65 6.54 15.53 21.37
N SER A 66 7.41 15.28 20.39
CA SER A 66 7.85 16.28 19.39
C SER A 66 7.30 15.98 18.00
N ARG A 67 6.71 14.80 17.81
CA ARG A 67 6.17 14.34 16.53
C ARG A 67 4.85 13.64 16.77
N ALA A 68 3.79 14.10 16.11
CA ALA A 68 2.49 13.47 16.16
C ALA A 68 2.01 13.17 14.73
N ASN A 69 1.70 11.91 14.46
CA ASN A 69 1.25 11.47 13.14
C ASN A 69 -0.09 10.74 13.28
N PHE A 70 -1.15 11.40 12.83
CA PHE A 70 -2.51 10.87 12.83
C PHE A 70 -2.97 10.37 11.46
N LYS A 71 -2.06 10.19 10.48
CA LYS A 71 -2.43 9.68 9.15
C LYS A 71 -3.19 8.36 9.28
N GLY A 72 -4.38 8.29 8.67
CA GLY A 72 -5.27 7.13 8.75
C GLY A 72 -6.01 6.96 10.08
N VAL A 73 -5.88 7.91 11.01
CA VAL A 73 -6.51 7.86 12.34
C VAL A 73 -7.54 8.99 12.47
N LYS A 74 -8.72 8.67 13.01
CA LYS A 74 -9.75 9.67 13.33
C LYS A 74 -9.34 10.49 14.55
N MET A 75 -9.24 11.79 14.34
CA MET A 75 -8.89 12.75 15.38
C MET A 75 -10.11 13.15 16.21
N THR A 76 -9.93 13.27 17.52
CA THR A 76 -10.97 13.65 18.50
C THR A 76 -10.56 14.89 19.27
N LEU A 77 -11.50 15.55 19.96
CA LEU A 77 -11.18 16.72 20.80
C LEU A 77 -10.14 16.41 21.89
N THR A 78 -10.12 15.19 22.43
CA THR A 78 -9.07 14.74 23.36
C THR A 78 -7.68 14.74 22.71
N ASP A 79 -7.57 14.41 21.42
CA ASP A 79 -6.28 14.46 20.73
C ASP A 79 -5.83 15.92 20.58
N VAL A 80 -6.75 16.82 20.25
CA VAL A 80 -6.49 18.27 20.16
C VAL A 80 -5.97 18.79 21.49
N ALA A 81 -6.61 18.43 22.61
CA ALA A 81 -6.16 18.78 23.96
C ALA A 81 -4.76 18.21 24.26
N PHE A 82 -4.52 16.93 23.98
CA PHE A 82 -3.19 16.32 24.15
C PHE A 82 -2.12 17.09 23.39
N ILE A 83 -2.36 17.35 22.09
CA ILE A 83 -1.43 18.05 21.21
C ILE A 83 -1.16 19.48 21.71
N GLY A 84 -2.18 20.15 22.26
CA GLY A 84 -2.07 21.47 22.89
C GLY A 84 -1.02 21.53 23.99
N GLU A 85 -0.76 20.43 24.68
CA GLU A 85 0.25 20.31 25.74
C GLU A 85 1.64 19.89 25.23
N GLN A 86 1.79 19.58 23.93
CA GLN A 86 3.05 19.10 23.34
C GLN A 86 3.86 20.21 22.66
N ASN A 87 5.17 20.01 22.56
CA ASN A 87 6.11 20.93 21.88
C ASN A 87 6.54 20.33 20.54
N LEU A 88 5.66 20.39 19.54
CA LEU A 88 5.84 19.69 18.28
C LEU A 88 6.82 20.37 17.32
N GLU A 89 7.57 19.55 16.61
CA GLU A 89 8.42 19.90 15.47
C GLU A 89 7.85 19.31 14.16
N SER A 90 7.02 18.27 14.27
CA SER A 90 6.37 17.59 13.14
C SER A 90 4.94 17.21 13.49
N PHE A 91 4.01 17.53 12.60
CA PHE A 91 2.60 17.17 12.75
C PHE A 91 2.01 16.67 11.43
N THR A 92 1.25 15.57 11.51
CA THR A 92 0.42 15.07 10.42
C THR A 92 -1.01 14.94 10.89
N LEU A 93 -1.90 15.68 10.23
CA LEU A 93 -3.34 15.68 10.47
C LEU A 93 -3.94 14.34 10.04
N GLY A 94 -4.86 13.84 10.86
CA GLY A 94 -5.63 12.63 10.57
C GLY A 94 -6.96 12.93 9.91
N ASP A 95 -7.86 11.95 10.00
CA ASP A 95 -9.25 12.12 9.60
C ASP A 95 -9.97 13.03 10.61
N THR A 96 -10.45 14.19 10.15
CA THR A 96 -11.08 15.22 10.98
C THR A 96 -12.59 15.07 11.08
N ILE A 97 -13.18 13.96 10.65
CA ILE A 97 -14.65 13.79 10.63
C ILE A 97 -15.29 13.96 12.03
N LEU A 98 -14.60 13.54 13.09
CA LEU A 98 -15.08 13.69 14.47
C LEU A 98 -14.80 15.08 15.07
N LEU A 99 -14.11 15.95 14.34
CA LEU A 99 -13.85 17.34 14.76
C LEU A 99 -14.85 18.33 14.15
N MET A 100 -15.69 17.90 13.20
CA MET A 100 -16.62 18.79 12.49
C MET A 100 -17.59 19.51 13.42
N ASP A 101 -18.09 18.82 14.46
CA ASP A 101 -19.05 19.42 15.40
C ASP A 101 -18.50 20.66 16.12
N GLY A 102 -17.16 20.77 16.28
CA GLY A 102 -16.50 21.91 16.91
C GLY A 102 -15.77 22.86 15.95
N TYR A 103 -15.50 22.42 14.71
CA TYR A 103 -14.63 23.13 13.77
C TYR A 103 -15.21 23.25 12.35
N HIS A 104 -16.49 22.97 12.13
CA HIS A 104 -17.12 23.22 10.82
C HIS A 104 -17.21 24.72 10.52
N ILE A 105 -17.32 25.05 9.24
CA ILE A 105 -17.61 26.42 8.81
C ILE A 105 -19.12 26.65 8.87
N GLU A 106 -19.55 27.77 9.46
CA GLU A 106 -20.97 28.12 9.48
C GLU A 106 -21.54 28.16 8.05
N ASN A 107 -22.61 27.38 7.82
CA ASN A 107 -23.28 27.20 6.52
C ASN A 107 -22.50 26.35 5.48
N ASP A 108 -21.44 25.64 5.90
CA ASP A 108 -20.74 24.64 5.10
C ASP A 108 -20.33 23.42 5.96
N ASP A 109 -21.24 22.47 6.09
CA ASP A 109 -21.09 21.27 6.94
C ASP A 109 -20.02 20.29 6.45
N ILE A 110 -19.41 20.51 5.28
CA ILE A 110 -18.38 19.63 4.72
C ILE A 110 -16.97 20.23 4.79
N SER A 111 -16.85 21.49 5.24
CA SER A 111 -15.57 22.19 5.34
C SER A 111 -15.16 22.44 6.78
N LEU A 112 -13.86 22.33 7.02
CA LEU A 112 -13.22 22.53 8.30
C LEU A 112 -12.61 23.93 8.38
N ASN A 113 -12.89 24.62 9.47
CA ASN A 113 -12.18 25.83 9.89
C ASN A 113 -10.80 25.44 10.43
N ILE A 114 -9.87 25.22 9.52
CA ILE A 114 -8.50 24.77 9.82
C ILE A 114 -7.74 25.81 10.63
N ASP A 115 -8.06 27.09 10.46
CA ASP A 115 -7.41 28.18 11.18
C ASP A 115 -7.75 28.14 12.67
N LEU A 116 -9.02 27.88 13.00
CA LEU A 116 -9.47 27.69 14.38
C LEU A 116 -8.88 26.41 14.97
N LEU A 117 -8.91 25.30 14.22
CA LEU A 117 -8.35 24.04 14.68
C LEU A 117 -6.86 24.17 15.02
N ILE A 118 -6.05 24.74 14.13
CA ILE A 118 -4.61 24.92 14.38
C ILE A 118 -4.35 25.87 15.56
N ARG A 119 -5.19 26.90 15.72
CA ARG A 119 -5.09 27.83 16.85
C ARG A 119 -5.33 27.11 18.18
N ASP A 120 -6.35 26.29 18.27
CA ASP A 120 -6.68 25.58 19.51
C ASP A 120 -5.73 24.42 19.77
N MET A 121 -5.29 23.74 18.72
CA MET A 121 -4.46 22.55 18.80
C MET A 121 -3.00 22.87 19.13
N PHE A 122 -2.44 24.01 18.68
CA PHE A 122 -1.01 24.30 18.86
C PHE A 122 -0.75 25.44 19.83
N ASN A 123 0.01 25.14 20.87
CA ASN A 123 0.59 26.13 21.77
C ASN A 123 1.68 27.00 21.09
N ASP A 124 2.08 28.07 21.77
CA ASP A 124 3.06 29.04 21.28
C ASP A 124 4.43 28.44 20.96
N SER A 125 4.82 27.38 21.68
CA SER A 125 6.10 26.72 21.49
C SER A 125 6.06 25.93 20.18
N THR A 126 5.04 25.10 19.99
CA THR A 126 4.77 24.38 18.74
C THR A 126 4.70 25.32 17.55
N ARG A 127 3.98 26.45 17.64
CA ARG A 127 3.89 27.42 16.54
C ARG A 127 5.26 27.97 16.09
N LYS A 128 6.22 28.07 17.01
CA LYS A 128 7.59 28.52 16.73
C LYS A 128 8.52 27.37 16.32
N SER A 129 8.30 26.15 16.81
CA SER A 129 9.18 24.99 16.56
C SER A 129 8.75 24.10 15.41
N LEU A 130 7.50 24.17 14.95
CA LEU A 130 7.02 23.31 13.88
C LEU A 130 7.83 23.53 12.59
N ARG A 131 8.30 22.44 11.99
CA ARG A 131 9.06 22.41 10.72
C ARG A 131 8.36 21.59 9.66
N HIS A 132 7.64 20.55 10.07
CA HIS A 132 6.91 19.66 9.18
C HIS A 132 5.42 19.72 9.49
N LEU A 133 4.64 20.06 8.47
CA LEU A 133 3.19 20.10 8.53
C LEU A 133 2.62 19.28 7.37
N ASP A 134 1.89 18.23 7.69
CA ASP A 134 1.07 17.50 6.75
C ASP A 134 -0.40 17.70 7.11
N ILE A 135 -1.10 18.43 6.26
CA ILE A 135 -2.54 18.65 6.30
C ILE A 135 -3.13 18.21 4.97
N SER A 136 -2.63 17.12 4.38
CA SER A 136 -3.22 16.50 3.19
C SER A 136 -4.59 15.89 3.48
N GLY A 137 -5.44 15.77 2.46
CA GLY A 137 -6.80 15.26 2.56
C GLY A 137 -7.80 16.00 1.66
N SER A 138 -9.01 15.47 1.58
CA SER A 138 -10.05 15.94 0.63
C SER A 138 -11.08 16.90 1.23
N VAL A 139 -11.10 17.06 2.56
CA VAL A 139 -11.97 17.97 3.30
C VAL A 139 -11.72 19.42 2.86
N GLY A 140 -12.78 20.21 2.67
CA GLY A 140 -12.66 21.62 2.35
C GLY A 140 -12.09 22.42 3.53
N PHE A 141 -11.33 23.48 3.26
CA PHE A 141 -10.88 24.42 4.28
C PHE A 141 -11.53 25.79 4.05
N ASN A 142 -11.54 26.62 5.09
CA ASN A 142 -12.02 27.99 4.98
C ASN A 142 -11.21 28.82 3.98
N GLU A 143 -11.80 29.91 3.49
CA GLU A 143 -11.11 30.85 2.61
C GLU A 143 -9.84 31.39 3.28
N ASP A 144 -8.83 31.72 2.46
CA ASP A 144 -7.55 32.30 2.90
C ASP A 144 -6.74 31.46 3.93
N TRP A 145 -7.08 30.19 4.14
CA TRP A 145 -6.42 29.31 5.11
C TRP A 145 -4.88 29.30 4.98
N LEU A 146 -4.34 29.37 3.75
CA LEU A 146 -2.89 29.42 3.53
C LEU A 146 -2.23 30.63 4.20
N LYS A 147 -2.87 31.81 4.15
CA LYS A 147 -2.36 33.04 4.79
C LYS A 147 -2.44 32.93 6.29
N ALA A 148 -3.58 32.45 6.80
CA ALA A 148 -3.79 32.30 8.22
C ALA A 148 -2.80 31.31 8.83
N ILE A 149 -2.67 30.10 8.28
CA ILE A 149 -1.70 29.09 8.74
C ILE A 149 -0.26 29.61 8.58
N GLY A 150 0.09 30.23 7.44
CA GLY A 150 1.43 30.78 7.23
C GLY A 150 1.83 31.80 8.29
N SER A 151 0.89 32.66 8.69
CA SER A 151 1.12 33.64 9.77
C SER A 151 1.29 32.99 11.15
N MET A 152 0.63 31.85 11.39
CA MET A 152 0.70 31.13 12.66
C MET A 152 1.94 30.23 12.76
N LEU A 153 2.41 29.68 11.63
CA LEU A 153 3.45 28.66 11.56
C LEU A 153 4.62 29.10 10.64
N PRO A 154 5.30 30.22 10.95
CA PRO A 154 6.24 30.87 10.02
C PRO A 154 7.51 30.06 9.73
N ASN A 155 7.80 29.02 10.52
CA ASN A 155 9.02 28.22 10.40
C ASN A 155 8.82 26.87 9.70
N VAL A 156 7.63 26.61 9.13
CA VAL A 156 7.39 25.38 8.36
C VAL A 156 8.30 25.36 7.12
N SER A 157 9.12 24.33 7.02
CA SER A 157 10.04 24.09 5.90
C SER A 157 9.62 22.88 5.05
N SER A 158 8.64 22.12 5.50
CA SER A 158 8.12 20.93 4.83
C SER A 158 6.60 20.92 4.93
N LEU A 159 5.93 21.12 3.81
CA LEU A 159 4.49 21.23 3.74
C LEU A 159 3.89 20.19 2.79
N ASN A 160 2.95 19.39 3.30
CA ASN A 160 2.11 18.51 2.49
C ASN A 160 0.66 18.97 2.58
N VAL A 161 0.11 19.36 1.43
CA VAL A 161 -1.28 19.85 1.27
C VAL A 161 -1.98 19.07 0.16
N ALA A 162 -1.52 17.85 -0.14
CA ALA A 162 -2.09 17.04 -1.21
C ALA A 162 -3.61 16.82 -1.04
N GLY A 163 -4.33 16.80 -2.16
CA GLY A 163 -5.78 16.56 -2.22
C GLY A 163 -6.66 17.78 -1.93
N ARG A 164 -6.05 18.96 -1.68
CA ARG A 164 -6.82 20.17 -1.35
C ARG A 164 -7.40 20.82 -2.61
N ARG A 165 -8.68 21.21 -2.53
CA ARG A 165 -9.47 21.66 -3.68
C ARG A 165 -9.02 22.98 -4.31
N SER A 166 -8.30 23.84 -3.60
CA SER A 166 -7.80 25.10 -4.15
C SER A 166 -6.51 25.48 -3.43
N VAL A 167 -5.42 25.52 -4.18
CA VAL A 167 -4.10 25.94 -3.68
C VAL A 167 -3.56 27.00 -4.64
N ASP A 168 -3.55 28.24 -4.19
CA ASP A 168 -2.88 29.34 -4.89
C ASP A 168 -1.38 29.30 -4.54
N ILE A 169 -0.56 28.94 -5.52
CA ILE A 169 0.90 28.83 -5.38
C ILE A 169 1.55 30.16 -4.96
N ARG A 170 1.03 31.30 -5.44
CA ARG A 170 1.56 32.61 -5.09
C ARG A 170 1.31 32.92 -3.63
N VAL A 171 0.09 32.64 -3.15
CA VAL A 171 -0.24 32.81 -1.72
C VAL A 171 0.58 31.84 -0.87
N LEU A 172 0.73 30.59 -1.30
CA LEU A 172 1.54 29.60 -0.60
C LEU A 172 3.00 30.05 -0.46
N ALA A 173 3.60 30.55 -1.54
CA ALA A 173 4.99 31.03 -1.54
C ALA A 173 5.19 32.26 -0.64
N GLN A 174 4.20 33.15 -0.57
CA GLN A 174 4.21 34.29 0.35
C GLN A 174 4.05 33.87 1.82
N SER A 175 3.19 32.87 2.08
CA SER A 175 2.92 32.34 3.41
C SER A 175 4.07 31.52 3.98
N PHE A 176 4.79 30.78 3.13
CA PHE A 176 5.83 29.84 3.54
C PHE A 176 7.12 30.03 2.70
N PRO A 177 7.78 31.19 2.78
CA PRO A 177 8.95 31.50 1.95
C PRO A 177 10.16 30.60 2.24
N GLY A 178 10.18 29.91 3.39
CA GLY A 178 11.27 29.02 3.82
C GLY A 178 11.11 27.55 3.43
N LEU A 179 10.16 27.20 2.57
CA LEU A 179 9.92 25.80 2.19
C LEU A 179 11.12 25.18 1.47
N GLN A 180 11.41 23.93 1.87
CA GLN A 180 12.39 23.04 1.26
C GLN A 180 11.72 21.79 0.66
N TYR A 181 10.55 21.41 1.18
CA TYR A 181 9.72 20.33 0.68
C TYR A 181 8.29 20.82 0.51
N LEU A 182 7.71 20.57 -0.66
CA LEU A 182 6.31 20.88 -0.96
C LEU A 182 5.67 19.70 -1.70
N ASN A 183 4.52 19.25 -1.17
CA ASN A 183 3.64 18.31 -1.85
C ASN A 183 2.26 18.95 -2.06
N VAL A 184 1.89 19.12 -3.32
CA VAL A 184 0.62 19.66 -3.82
C VAL A 184 -0.09 18.66 -4.76
N SER A 185 0.22 17.36 -4.63
CA SER A 185 -0.40 16.31 -5.42
C SER A 185 -1.92 16.32 -5.31
N ASN A 186 -2.62 16.06 -6.42
CA ASN A 186 -4.08 16.02 -6.47
C ASN A 186 -4.78 17.31 -5.99
N CYS A 187 -4.06 18.44 -5.97
CA CYS A 187 -4.68 19.74 -5.78
C CYS A 187 -5.22 20.27 -7.11
N GLN A 188 -6.26 21.10 -7.06
CA GLN A 188 -6.65 21.88 -8.22
C GLN A 188 -5.68 23.06 -8.37
N LEU A 189 -4.63 22.86 -9.15
CA LEU A 189 -3.65 23.89 -9.50
C LEU A 189 -4.03 24.49 -10.86
N ASP A 190 -4.28 25.79 -10.89
CA ASP A 190 -4.57 26.52 -12.14
C ASP A 190 -3.28 27.09 -12.76
N SER A 191 -2.25 27.40 -11.96
CA SER A 191 -0.93 27.85 -12.41
C SER A 191 0.17 27.54 -11.39
N LEU A 192 1.43 27.63 -11.83
CA LEU A 192 2.64 27.66 -10.99
C LEU A 192 3.13 29.08 -10.68
N ASP A 193 2.38 30.12 -11.08
CA ASP A 193 2.70 31.52 -10.78
C ASP A 193 3.10 31.73 -9.31
N GLY A 194 4.25 32.37 -9.11
CA GLY A 194 4.81 32.64 -7.78
C GLY A 194 5.63 31.50 -7.17
N ILE A 195 5.73 30.31 -7.81
CA ILE A 195 6.55 29.22 -7.28
C ILE A 195 8.02 29.62 -7.18
N SER A 196 8.48 30.51 -8.07
CA SER A 196 9.82 31.10 -8.03
C SER A 196 10.14 31.78 -6.69
N GLY A 197 9.14 32.20 -5.91
CA GLY A 197 9.34 32.73 -4.56
C GLY A 197 9.96 31.72 -3.57
N LEU A 198 9.85 30.42 -3.85
CA LEU A 198 10.36 29.33 -3.01
C LEU A 198 11.81 28.95 -3.35
N GLN A 199 12.72 29.92 -3.29
CA GLN A 199 14.12 29.76 -3.70
C GLN A 199 14.89 28.64 -2.98
N GLY A 200 14.46 28.26 -1.77
CA GLY A 200 15.04 27.16 -0.99
C GLY A 200 14.44 25.78 -1.28
N LEU A 201 13.48 25.67 -2.21
CA LEU A 201 12.75 24.43 -2.48
C LEU A 201 13.66 23.38 -3.12
N ARG A 202 13.72 22.20 -2.50
CA ARG A 202 14.56 21.07 -2.94
C ARG A 202 13.74 19.90 -3.43
N VAL A 203 12.52 19.75 -2.91
CA VAL A 203 11.60 18.68 -3.27
C VAL A 203 10.25 19.29 -3.62
N LEU A 204 9.79 19.03 -4.83
CA LEU A 204 8.46 19.38 -5.31
C LEU A 204 7.75 18.13 -5.80
N ILE A 205 6.61 17.84 -5.22
CA ILE A 205 5.70 16.77 -5.63
C ILE A 205 4.39 17.41 -6.06
N MET A 206 4.02 17.19 -7.31
CA MET A 206 2.84 17.77 -7.96
C MET A 206 2.19 16.72 -8.87
N GLU A 207 1.94 15.54 -8.31
CA GLU A 207 1.25 14.47 -9.02
C GLU A 207 -0.15 14.94 -9.40
N ASN A 208 -0.62 14.56 -10.59
CA ASN A 208 -1.95 14.91 -11.09
C ASN A 208 -2.18 16.44 -11.23
N ALA A 209 -1.13 17.21 -11.55
CA ALA A 209 -1.21 18.65 -11.79
C ALA A 209 -1.47 18.98 -13.28
N TYR A 210 -2.50 18.38 -13.87
CA TYR A 210 -2.71 18.30 -15.32
C TYR A 210 -3.10 19.60 -16.04
N LYS A 211 -3.42 20.69 -15.33
CA LYS A 211 -3.87 21.96 -15.94
C LYS A 211 -2.75 22.98 -16.16
N ILE A 212 -1.52 22.65 -15.76
CA ILE A 212 -0.39 23.58 -15.84
C ILE A 212 0.11 23.67 -17.28
N GLN A 213 -0.05 24.85 -17.89
CA GLN A 213 0.40 25.15 -19.25
C GLN A 213 1.70 25.95 -19.30
N ASP A 214 2.01 26.71 -18.24
CA ASP A 214 3.25 27.47 -18.09
C ASP A 214 4.05 26.91 -16.90
N MET A 215 5.30 26.55 -17.19
CA MET A 215 6.26 26.04 -16.21
C MET A 215 7.49 26.91 -16.08
N THR A 216 7.51 28.11 -16.67
CA THR A 216 8.72 28.93 -16.74
C THR A 216 9.30 29.21 -15.36
N GLU A 217 8.46 29.57 -14.38
CA GLU A 217 8.89 29.81 -13.00
C GLU A 217 9.42 28.56 -12.28
N LEU A 218 9.01 27.35 -12.67
CA LEU A 218 9.55 26.10 -12.11
C LEU A 218 11.07 26.03 -12.32
N PHE A 219 11.55 26.47 -13.48
CA PHE A 219 12.96 26.47 -13.83
C PHE A 219 13.78 27.55 -13.12
N GLU A 220 13.14 28.44 -12.36
CA GLU A 220 13.82 29.39 -11.49
C GLU A 220 14.21 28.78 -10.13
N LEU A 221 13.70 27.58 -9.81
CA LEU A 221 14.04 26.83 -8.60
C LEU A 221 15.41 26.14 -8.72
N ARG A 222 16.48 26.93 -8.57
CA ARG A 222 17.86 26.46 -8.81
C ARG A 222 18.33 25.36 -7.85
N ASP A 223 17.76 25.30 -6.65
CA ASP A 223 18.07 24.31 -5.62
C ASP A 223 17.21 23.04 -5.72
N LEU A 224 16.30 22.95 -6.69
CA LEU A 224 15.40 21.82 -6.85
C LEU A 224 16.17 20.55 -7.22
N ARG A 225 16.02 19.51 -6.40
CA ARG A 225 16.72 18.22 -6.54
C ARG A 225 15.79 17.08 -6.89
N VAL A 226 14.55 17.15 -6.46
CA VAL A 226 13.52 16.12 -6.64
C VAL A 226 12.27 16.79 -7.22
N LEU A 227 11.84 16.29 -8.37
CA LEU A 227 10.61 16.72 -9.04
C LEU A 227 9.77 15.50 -9.40
N ASN A 228 8.54 15.44 -8.92
CA ASN A 228 7.57 14.40 -9.29
C ASN A 228 6.35 15.06 -9.95
N MET A 229 6.12 14.70 -11.22
CA MET A 229 5.02 15.18 -12.05
C MET A 229 4.22 14.02 -12.65
N THR A 230 4.11 12.92 -11.90
CA THR A 230 3.35 11.73 -12.30
C THR A 230 1.90 12.09 -12.67
N TRP A 231 1.39 11.42 -13.69
CA TRP A 231 0.03 11.59 -14.22
C TRP A 231 -0.92 10.45 -13.79
N PRO A 232 -2.25 10.65 -13.61
CA PRO A 232 -3.15 9.54 -13.31
C PRO A 232 -3.44 8.66 -14.54
N PHE A 233 -3.48 7.34 -14.34
CA PHE A 233 -3.70 6.30 -15.37
C PHE A 233 -4.94 6.49 -16.29
N ASN A 234 -5.90 7.36 -15.92
CA ASN A 234 -7.17 7.56 -16.63
C ASN A 234 -7.33 8.92 -17.31
N GLY A 235 -6.27 9.73 -17.44
CA GLY A 235 -6.39 11.00 -18.17
C GLY A 235 -6.68 10.77 -19.66
N ASP A 236 -7.52 11.62 -20.24
CA ASP A 236 -7.90 11.60 -21.67
C ASP A 236 -6.75 11.95 -22.64
N GLY A 237 -5.52 12.08 -22.13
CA GLY A 237 -4.33 12.46 -22.89
C GLY A 237 -4.36 13.90 -23.42
N SER A 238 -5.32 14.73 -23.00
CA SER A 238 -5.54 16.06 -23.59
C SER A 238 -4.55 17.14 -23.12
N ASN A 239 -3.89 16.93 -21.98
CA ASN A 239 -2.86 17.82 -21.47
C ASN A 239 -1.59 16.99 -21.20
N ASP A 240 -0.46 17.35 -21.81
CA ASP A 240 0.80 16.63 -21.61
C ASP A 240 1.76 17.51 -20.83
N ILE A 241 1.72 17.37 -19.51
CA ILE A 241 2.61 18.08 -18.59
C ILE A 241 4.10 17.83 -18.92
N ALA A 242 4.41 16.64 -19.46
CA ALA A 242 5.77 16.27 -19.83
C ALA A 242 6.20 16.92 -21.15
N ALA A 243 5.28 17.12 -22.11
CA ALA A 243 5.55 17.89 -23.32
C ALA A 243 5.86 19.35 -22.98
N THR A 244 5.07 19.99 -22.11
CA THR A 244 5.35 21.36 -21.64
C THR A 244 6.72 21.45 -20.97
N PHE A 245 7.03 20.52 -20.06
CA PHE A 245 8.34 20.44 -19.42
C PHE A 245 9.48 20.30 -20.44
N CYS A 246 9.33 19.41 -21.43
CA CYS A 246 10.33 19.20 -22.47
C CYS A 246 10.49 20.43 -23.38
N GLN A 247 9.40 21.14 -23.68
CA GLN A 247 9.45 22.38 -24.46
C GLN A 247 10.29 23.44 -23.74
N CYS A 248 10.07 23.65 -22.43
CA CYS A 248 10.89 24.56 -21.64
C CYS A 248 12.39 24.20 -21.69
N LEU A 249 12.73 22.91 -21.66
CA LEU A 249 14.13 22.48 -21.83
C LEU A 249 14.71 22.87 -23.20
N GLU A 250 13.92 22.73 -24.27
CA GLU A 250 14.34 23.14 -25.62
C GLU A 250 14.55 24.65 -25.73
N ASP A 251 13.73 25.44 -25.03
CA ASP A 251 13.81 26.90 -25.00
C ASP A 251 14.99 27.44 -24.17
N GLY A 252 15.74 26.55 -23.51
CA GLY A 252 16.96 26.90 -22.78
C GLY A 252 16.81 26.88 -21.26
N SER A 253 15.62 26.57 -20.73
CA SER A 253 15.40 26.46 -19.29
C SER A 253 16.15 25.27 -18.69
N ARG A 254 16.67 25.41 -17.47
CA ARG A 254 17.52 24.40 -16.82
C ARG A 254 17.18 24.26 -15.35
N LEU A 255 17.27 23.03 -14.84
CA LEU A 255 17.22 22.71 -13.41
C LEU A 255 18.58 22.13 -13.01
N PRO A 256 19.56 22.97 -12.65
CA PRO A 256 20.97 22.57 -12.58
C PRO A 256 21.29 21.59 -11.44
N GLU A 257 20.47 21.53 -10.40
CA GLU A 257 20.65 20.63 -9.25
C GLU A 257 19.70 19.42 -9.28
N LEU A 258 18.90 19.25 -10.33
CA LEU A 258 17.90 18.19 -10.40
C LEU A 258 18.58 16.82 -10.51
N ARG A 259 18.22 15.91 -9.61
CA ARG A 259 18.79 14.57 -9.49
C ARG A 259 17.75 13.48 -9.60
N TYR A 260 16.53 13.72 -9.11
CA TYR A 260 15.42 12.79 -9.19
C TYR A 260 14.28 13.44 -9.97
N LEU A 261 13.79 12.74 -11.00
CA LEU A 261 12.69 13.19 -11.83
C LEU A 261 11.73 12.02 -12.07
N ASP A 262 10.48 12.18 -11.64
CA ASP A 262 9.41 11.22 -11.92
C ASP A 262 8.46 11.79 -12.98
N LEU A 263 8.39 11.11 -14.12
CA LEU A 263 7.51 11.38 -15.25
C LEU A 263 6.67 10.14 -15.57
N SER A 264 6.40 9.31 -14.57
CA SER A 264 5.56 8.13 -14.75
C SER A 264 4.16 8.52 -15.23
N MET A 265 3.55 7.63 -16.01
CA MET A 265 2.19 7.73 -16.55
C MET A 265 1.96 8.91 -17.50
N THR A 266 3.02 9.60 -17.91
CA THR A 266 2.97 10.68 -18.91
C THR A 266 3.08 10.13 -20.33
N THR A 267 2.86 10.97 -21.33
CA THR A 267 3.01 10.63 -22.76
C THR A 267 4.45 10.74 -23.27
N MET A 268 5.44 10.71 -22.36
CA MET A 268 6.85 10.68 -22.68
C MET A 268 7.18 9.59 -23.70
N ASN A 269 8.00 9.94 -24.70
CA ASN A 269 8.58 9.00 -25.66
C ASN A 269 10.12 9.00 -25.57
N GLU A 270 10.78 8.11 -26.33
CA GLU A 270 12.25 8.00 -26.32
C GLU A 270 12.99 9.29 -26.69
N ARG A 271 12.40 10.13 -27.55
CA ARG A 271 13.00 11.42 -27.94
C ARG A 271 13.01 12.37 -26.76
N ASP A 272 11.94 12.39 -25.97
CA ASP A 272 11.82 13.24 -24.79
C ASP A 272 12.78 12.81 -23.70
N VAL A 273 12.93 11.50 -23.46
CA VAL A 273 13.94 10.98 -22.53
C VAL A 273 15.35 11.41 -22.95
N LYS A 274 15.70 11.29 -24.23
CA LYS A 274 16.99 11.75 -24.75
C LYS A 274 17.19 13.25 -24.55
N ARG A 275 16.14 14.06 -24.67
CA ARG A 275 16.18 15.50 -24.39
C ARG A 275 16.44 15.76 -22.91
N VAL A 276 15.68 15.13 -22.01
CA VAL A 276 15.85 15.26 -20.56
C VAL A 276 17.28 14.92 -20.17
N LEU A 277 17.80 13.76 -20.57
CA LEU A 277 19.16 13.34 -20.24
C LEU A 277 20.24 14.25 -20.86
N LYS A 278 19.98 14.84 -22.02
CA LYS A 278 20.89 15.80 -22.66
C LYS A 278 20.91 17.14 -21.93
N PHE A 279 19.75 17.67 -21.54
CA PHE A 279 19.62 19.02 -20.98
C PHE A 279 19.76 19.07 -19.46
N ILE A 280 19.60 17.93 -18.78
CA ILE A 280 19.73 17.78 -17.34
C ILE A 280 20.73 16.64 -17.03
N PRO A 281 22.03 16.86 -17.26
CA PRO A 281 23.05 15.81 -17.09
C PRO A 281 23.27 15.40 -15.61
N THR A 282 22.67 16.11 -14.66
CA THR A 282 22.73 15.82 -13.22
C THR A 282 21.74 14.77 -12.75
N ILE A 283 20.82 14.33 -13.61
CA ILE A 283 19.84 13.28 -13.31
C ILE A 283 20.56 12.00 -12.85
N GLN A 284 20.21 11.55 -11.65
CA GLN A 284 20.64 10.30 -11.03
C GLN A 284 19.53 9.24 -11.02
N ASN A 285 18.27 9.68 -11.14
CA ASN A 285 17.11 8.80 -11.20
C ASN A 285 16.00 9.46 -12.02
N LEU A 286 15.57 8.78 -13.07
CA LEU A 286 14.49 9.13 -13.97
C LEU A 286 13.48 7.98 -13.99
N THR A 287 12.30 8.23 -13.45
CA THR A 287 11.24 7.23 -13.37
C THR A 287 10.19 7.47 -14.45
N LEU A 288 9.84 6.39 -15.17
CA LEU A 288 9.04 6.43 -16.40
C LEU A 288 7.99 5.30 -16.44
N ILE A 289 7.43 4.95 -15.29
CA ILE A 289 6.55 3.78 -15.16
C ILE A 289 5.22 4.05 -15.86
N GLY A 290 4.70 3.05 -16.58
CA GLY A 290 3.48 3.19 -17.39
C GLY A 290 3.58 4.21 -18.53
N THR A 291 4.81 4.46 -19.00
CA THR A 291 5.06 5.09 -20.30
C THR A 291 5.34 4.02 -21.36
N ASN A 292 5.14 4.33 -22.65
CA ASN A 292 5.41 3.40 -23.76
C ASN A 292 6.92 3.23 -24.07
N ILE A 293 7.81 3.57 -23.14
CA ILE A 293 9.24 3.65 -23.39
C ILE A 293 9.94 2.37 -22.93
N ALA A 294 10.41 1.55 -23.88
CA ALA A 294 11.14 0.31 -23.63
C ALA A 294 12.65 0.49 -23.41
N LEU A 295 13.07 1.50 -22.64
CA LEU A 295 14.49 1.78 -22.45
C LEU A 295 15.10 0.90 -21.36
N ARG A 296 15.91 -0.06 -21.80
CA ARG A 296 16.74 -0.92 -20.92
C ARG A 296 17.85 -0.15 -20.20
N ASP A 297 18.25 1.00 -20.73
CA ASP A 297 19.42 1.78 -20.30
C ASP A 297 19.06 3.09 -19.58
N CYS A 298 17.80 3.28 -19.16
CA CYS A 298 17.44 4.47 -18.39
C CYS A 298 18.12 4.48 -17.01
N VAL A 299 18.63 5.65 -16.63
CA VAL A 299 19.13 5.93 -15.28
C VAL A 299 17.94 6.12 -14.36
N GLY A 300 17.31 5.04 -13.86
CA GLY A 300 16.20 5.13 -12.90
C GLY A 300 15.27 3.92 -12.82
N HIS A 301 14.08 4.10 -12.22
CA HIS A 301 13.10 3.03 -12.03
C HIS A 301 12.22 2.83 -13.28
N ASN A 302 11.99 1.57 -13.66
CA ASN A 302 11.07 1.15 -14.71
C ASN A 302 10.47 -0.21 -14.35
N THR A 303 9.48 -0.67 -15.11
CA THR A 303 8.78 -1.95 -14.87
C THR A 303 9.05 -3.03 -15.92
N HIS A 304 10.05 -2.84 -16.79
CA HIS A 304 10.32 -3.75 -17.92
C HIS A 304 10.81 -5.14 -17.55
N THR A 305 11.40 -5.30 -16.37
CA THR A 305 11.94 -6.56 -15.89
C THR A 305 11.52 -6.78 -14.45
N LEU A 306 11.51 -8.03 -13.97
CA LEU A 306 11.10 -8.32 -12.60
C LEU A 306 12.01 -7.60 -11.61
N VAL A 307 13.31 -7.53 -11.91
CA VAL A 307 14.31 -6.83 -11.08
C VAL A 307 14.05 -5.33 -11.04
N SER A 308 13.77 -4.69 -12.17
CA SER A 308 13.48 -3.25 -12.20
C SER A 308 12.13 -2.93 -11.55
N THR A 309 11.13 -3.80 -11.73
CA THR A 309 9.83 -3.70 -11.04
C THR A 309 9.98 -3.87 -9.53
N THR A 310 10.75 -4.84 -9.04
CA THR A 310 11.04 -4.98 -7.61
C THR A 310 11.67 -3.71 -7.06
N LYS A 311 12.69 -3.16 -7.73
CA LYS A 311 13.35 -1.91 -7.31
C LYS A 311 12.39 -0.71 -7.30
N ALA A 312 11.51 -0.62 -8.29
CA ALA A 312 10.48 0.42 -8.34
C ALA A 312 9.50 0.29 -7.17
N LEU A 313 8.98 -0.91 -6.90
CA LEU A 313 8.13 -1.15 -5.74
C LEU A 313 8.85 -0.85 -4.42
N GLU A 314 10.11 -1.22 -4.27
CA GLU A 314 10.88 -0.91 -3.05
C GLU A 314 10.97 0.60 -2.82
N HIS A 315 11.22 1.35 -3.88
CA HIS A 315 11.27 2.81 -3.85
C HIS A 315 9.93 3.41 -3.41
N TYR A 316 8.83 3.12 -4.12
CA TYR A 316 7.53 3.71 -3.77
C TYR A 316 6.94 3.19 -2.47
N PHE A 317 7.26 1.95 -2.08
CA PHE A 317 6.96 1.44 -0.75
C PHE A 317 7.67 2.23 0.35
N SER A 318 8.90 2.69 0.10
CA SER A 318 9.62 3.54 1.05
C SER A 318 9.05 4.96 1.13
N GLU A 319 8.54 5.49 0.02
CA GLU A 319 7.93 6.83 -0.07
C GLU A 319 6.47 6.88 0.38
N ASP A 320 5.85 5.74 0.66
CA ASP A 320 4.43 5.62 1.01
C ASP A 320 3.47 6.13 -0.09
N SER A 321 3.88 6.02 -1.36
CA SER A 321 3.06 6.43 -2.51
C SER A 321 2.12 5.31 -2.95
N VAL A 322 0.93 5.27 -2.36
CA VAL A 322 -0.13 4.28 -2.64
C VAL A 322 -0.44 4.23 -4.15
N LEU A 323 -0.63 5.38 -4.78
CA LEU A 323 -0.95 5.48 -6.21
C LEU A 323 0.16 4.86 -7.07
N MET A 324 1.43 5.09 -6.74
CA MET A 324 2.55 4.54 -7.51
C MET A 324 2.76 3.05 -7.27
N ILE A 325 2.59 2.57 -6.05
CA ILE A 325 2.60 1.13 -5.76
C ILE A 325 1.52 0.43 -6.58
N GLU A 326 0.30 0.94 -6.53
CA GLU A 326 -0.81 0.46 -7.33
C GLU A 326 -0.52 0.47 -8.83
N THR A 327 0.13 1.52 -9.33
CA THR A 327 0.47 1.66 -10.75
C THR A 327 1.53 0.66 -11.17
N VAL A 328 2.61 0.51 -10.39
CA VAL A 328 3.67 -0.46 -10.64
C VAL A 328 3.13 -1.88 -10.65
N LEU A 329 2.24 -2.21 -9.70
CA LEU A 329 1.59 -3.51 -9.65
C LEU A 329 0.68 -3.73 -10.87
N LEU A 330 -0.10 -2.72 -11.29
CA LEU A 330 -0.97 -2.81 -12.45
C LEU A 330 -0.19 -3.01 -13.76
N GLU A 331 0.88 -2.23 -13.96
CA GLU A 331 1.78 -2.36 -15.12
C GLU A 331 2.41 -3.76 -15.17
N ASN A 332 2.84 -4.28 -14.02
CA ASN A 332 3.36 -5.63 -13.93
C ASN A 332 2.30 -6.68 -14.34
N CYS A 333 1.03 -6.52 -13.94
CA CYS A 333 -0.07 -7.38 -14.38
C CYS A 333 -0.25 -7.42 -15.92
N VAL A 334 0.03 -6.32 -16.62
CA VAL A 334 0.00 -6.26 -18.09
C VAL A 334 1.22 -6.93 -18.71
N LEU A 335 2.38 -6.88 -18.05
CA LEU A 335 3.64 -7.47 -18.50
C LEU A 335 3.80 -8.96 -18.15
N THR A 336 2.76 -9.60 -17.61
CA THR A 336 2.78 -10.97 -17.09
C THR A 336 3.15 -12.03 -18.12
N ASP A 337 2.84 -11.80 -19.40
CA ASP A 337 3.30 -12.66 -20.49
C ASP A 337 4.81 -12.56 -20.72
N ASN A 338 5.41 -11.38 -20.54
CA ASN A 338 6.86 -11.20 -20.64
C ASN A 338 7.58 -11.88 -19.47
N PHE A 339 7.04 -11.81 -18.24
CA PHE A 339 7.62 -12.52 -17.09
C PHE A 339 7.55 -14.03 -17.23
N ARG A 340 6.46 -14.55 -17.81
CA ARG A 340 6.35 -15.99 -18.14
C ARG A 340 7.42 -16.40 -19.15
N ILE A 341 7.62 -15.62 -20.21
CA ILE A 341 8.65 -15.88 -21.23
C ILE A 341 10.06 -15.79 -20.62
N ASP A 342 10.34 -14.75 -19.86
CA ASP A 342 11.64 -14.54 -19.23
C ASP A 342 11.98 -15.65 -18.22
N ALA A 343 11.03 -16.01 -17.36
CA ALA A 343 11.26 -17.06 -16.40
C ALA A 343 11.38 -18.46 -17.03
N ALA A 344 10.63 -18.73 -18.11
CA ALA A 344 10.76 -19.96 -18.90
C ALA A 344 12.09 -20.02 -19.67
N SER A 345 12.62 -18.88 -20.10
CA SER A 345 13.94 -18.78 -20.74
C SER A 345 15.11 -18.89 -19.75
N GLY A 346 14.84 -18.86 -18.45
CA GLY A 346 15.85 -18.87 -17.40
C GLY A 346 16.52 -17.50 -17.14
N SER A 347 16.05 -16.42 -17.77
CA SER A 347 16.62 -15.07 -17.62
C SER A 347 16.36 -14.46 -16.25
N ILE A 348 15.36 -14.95 -15.51
CA ILE A 348 15.07 -14.56 -14.13
C ILE A 348 15.54 -15.67 -13.15
N SER A 349 16.37 -15.26 -12.18
CA SER A 349 16.81 -16.15 -11.10
C SER A 349 15.67 -16.39 -10.10
N PHE A 350 15.68 -17.56 -9.47
CA PHE A 350 14.72 -17.89 -8.41
C PHE A 350 14.81 -16.92 -7.21
N GLU A 351 16.01 -16.42 -6.94
CA GLU A 351 16.27 -15.44 -5.89
C GLU A 351 15.56 -14.10 -6.15
N HIS A 352 15.57 -13.59 -7.38
CA HIS A 352 14.85 -12.37 -7.72
C HIS A 352 13.32 -12.54 -7.59
N MET A 353 12.79 -13.72 -7.94
CA MET A 353 11.36 -14.03 -7.74
C MET A 353 11.00 -14.05 -6.25
N LEU A 354 11.85 -14.64 -5.40
CA LEU A 354 11.65 -14.62 -3.95
C LEU A 354 11.68 -13.21 -3.36
N GLN A 355 12.64 -12.38 -3.77
CA GLN A 355 12.75 -10.99 -3.32
C GLN A 355 11.48 -10.19 -3.68
N PHE A 356 10.97 -10.38 -4.89
CA PHE A 356 9.72 -9.75 -5.33
C PHE A 356 8.53 -10.22 -4.48
N VAL A 357 8.37 -11.52 -4.26
CA VAL A 357 7.30 -12.10 -3.42
C VAL A 357 7.38 -11.57 -1.98
N ASP A 358 8.57 -11.53 -1.39
CA ASP A 358 8.78 -10.99 -0.04
C ASP A 358 8.40 -9.51 0.05
N LEU A 359 8.61 -8.74 -1.01
CA LEU A 359 8.20 -7.34 -1.09
C LEU A 359 6.69 -7.20 -1.20
N LEU A 360 6.05 -7.97 -2.08
CA LEU A 360 4.59 -8.01 -2.20
C LEU A 360 3.92 -8.34 -0.86
N HIS A 361 4.51 -9.26 -0.10
CA HIS A 361 4.07 -9.57 1.25
C HIS A 361 4.11 -8.35 2.19
N LYS A 362 5.21 -7.59 2.18
CA LYS A 362 5.35 -6.38 2.99
C LYS A 362 4.34 -5.31 2.59
N ILE A 363 4.07 -5.19 1.28
CA ILE A 363 3.05 -4.28 0.74
C ILE A 363 1.67 -4.62 1.31
N LEU A 364 1.25 -5.90 1.24
CA LEU A 364 -0.02 -6.34 1.82
C LEU A 364 -0.15 -6.02 3.31
N LEU A 365 0.92 -6.24 4.08
CA LEU A 365 0.89 -5.97 5.52
C LEU A 365 0.80 -4.48 5.85
N ARG A 366 1.36 -3.61 5.00
CA ARG A 366 1.35 -2.17 5.23
C ARG A 366 0.03 -1.54 4.80
N TYR A 367 -0.55 -2.04 3.71
CA TYR A 367 -1.74 -1.50 3.07
C TYR A 367 -2.93 -2.43 3.27
N GLU A 368 -3.08 -2.97 4.48
CA GLU A 368 -4.07 -4.00 4.79
C GLU A 368 -5.52 -3.56 4.52
N HIS A 369 -5.76 -2.25 4.41
CA HIS A 369 -7.06 -1.65 4.13
C HIS A 369 -7.27 -1.18 2.67
N GLU A 370 -6.24 -1.25 1.83
CA GLU A 370 -6.29 -0.77 0.45
C GLU A 370 -6.68 -1.91 -0.50
N TYR A 371 -7.98 -2.03 -0.77
CA TYR A 371 -8.56 -3.10 -1.60
C TYR A 371 -7.87 -3.25 -2.97
N GLU A 372 -7.59 -2.13 -3.66
CA GLU A 372 -6.98 -2.16 -4.99
C GLU A 372 -5.53 -2.66 -4.95
N ILE A 373 -4.75 -2.29 -3.92
CA ILE A 373 -3.42 -2.86 -3.69
C ILE A 373 -3.53 -4.37 -3.51
N HIS A 374 -4.43 -4.83 -2.64
CA HIS A 374 -4.60 -6.27 -2.37
C HIS A 374 -4.93 -7.06 -3.64
N ARG A 375 -5.89 -6.57 -4.42
CA ARG A 375 -6.29 -7.18 -5.69
C ARG A 375 -5.09 -7.30 -6.64
N LYS A 376 -4.35 -6.20 -6.85
CA LYS A 376 -3.22 -6.15 -7.78
C LYS A 376 -2.02 -6.98 -7.30
N VAL A 377 -1.74 -7.01 -6.00
CA VAL A 377 -0.70 -7.89 -5.44
C VAL A 377 -1.00 -9.34 -5.79
N VAL A 378 -2.25 -9.78 -5.69
CA VAL A 378 -2.55 -11.18 -6.00
C VAL A 378 -2.41 -11.47 -7.49
N GLU A 379 -2.87 -10.57 -8.35
CA GLU A 379 -2.68 -10.70 -9.79
C GLU A 379 -1.19 -10.84 -10.15
N ASN A 380 -0.31 -10.09 -9.47
CA ASN A 380 1.14 -10.19 -9.61
C ASN A 380 1.70 -11.54 -9.15
N VAL A 381 1.32 -12.01 -7.95
CA VAL A 381 1.72 -13.31 -7.42
C VAL A 381 1.29 -14.41 -8.38
N TRP A 382 0.04 -14.35 -8.83
CA TRP A 382 -0.53 -15.30 -9.78
C TRP A 382 0.32 -15.40 -11.04
N ALA A 383 0.72 -14.26 -11.61
CA ALA A 383 1.50 -14.23 -12.84
C ALA A 383 2.85 -14.92 -12.75
N ILE A 384 3.56 -14.74 -11.63
CA ILE A 384 4.90 -15.31 -11.44
C ILE A 384 4.88 -16.74 -10.93
N THR A 385 3.76 -17.22 -10.37
CA THR A 385 3.77 -18.53 -9.71
C THR A 385 3.99 -19.71 -10.67
N PRO A 386 3.44 -19.78 -11.90
CA PRO A 386 3.75 -20.85 -12.85
C PRO A 386 5.25 -21.03 -13.13
N ALA A 387 5.97 -19.90 -13.24
CA ALA A 387 7.40 -19.86 -13.42
C ALA A 387 8.19 -20.39 -12.20
N MET A 388 7.65 -20.19 -11.00
CA MET A 388 8.22 -20.74 -9.77
C MET A 388 7.89 -22.23 -9.59
N LEU A 389 6.72 -22.68 -10.07
CA LEU A 389 6.25 -24.07 -9.97
C LEU A 389 6.98 -25.03 -10.89
N GLY A 390 7.38 -24.59 -12.08
CA GLY A 390 8.14 -25.40 -13.04
C GLY A 390 9.56 -25.78 -12.57
N ARG A 391 9.98 -25.42 -11.35
CA ARG A 391 11.32 -25.62 -10.82
C ARG A 391 11.36 -26.45 -9.53
N ASP A 392 10.64 -27.58 -9.45
CA ASP A 392 10.74 -28.66 -8.41
C ASP A 392 10.93 -28.24 -6.92
N ARG A 393 10.64 -26.98 -6.58
CA ARG A 393 10.89 -26.36 -5.28
C ARG A 393 9.87 -25.24 -5.09
N MET A 394 8.65 -25.59 -4.68
CA MET A 394 7.83 -24.61 -3.97
C MET A 394 8.63 -24.14 -2.76
N SER A 395 8.99 -22.85 -2.73
CA SER A 395 9.54 -22.30 -1.49
C SER A 395 8.40 -22.19 -0.47
N TYR A 396 8.71 -22.50 0.79
CA TYR A 396 7.87 -22.20 1.96
C TYR A 396 7.28 -20.77 1.91
N THR A 397 8.04 -19.81 1.35
CA THR A 397 7.62 -18.42 1.17
C THR A 397 6.39 -18.27 0.28
N ILE A 398 6.31 -18.96 -0.86
CA ILE A 398 5.12 -18.91 -1.75
C ILE A 398 3.90 -19.44 -1.00
N VAL A 399 4.08 -20.56 -0.28
CA VAL A 399 3.01 -21.20 0.48
C VAL A 399 2.51 -20.27 1.59
N VAL A 400 3.41 -19.64 2.35
CA VAL A 400 3.04 -18.65 3.38
C VAL A 400 2.35 -17.44 2.79
N LEU A 401 2.85 -16.92 1.66
CA LEU A 401 2.23 -15.81 0.96
C LEU A 401 0.82 -16.17 0.49
N MET A 402 0.65 -17.35 -0.12
CA MET A 402 -0.65 -17.86 -0.54
C MET A 402 -1.59 -18.00 0.65
N ASN A 403 -1.16 -18.55 1.79
CA ASN A 403 -2.00 -18.60 2.99
C ASN A 403 -2.42 -17.22 3.48
N ARG A 404 -1.52 -16.25 3.50
CA ARG A 404 -1.85 -14.89 3.91
C ARG A 404 -2.76 -14.18 2.93
N LEU A 405 -2.55 -14.39 1.64
CA LEU A 405 -3.48 -13.94 0.61
C LEU A 405 -4.85 -14.54 0.84
N LEU A 406 -4.95 -15.85 1.07
CA LEU A 406 -6.20 -16.53 1.41
C LEU A 406 -6.82 -15.99 2.70
N ASP A 407 -5.99 -15.59 3.66
CA ASP A 407 -6.46 -14.97 4.89
C ASP A 407 -7.13 -13.63 4.67
N VAL A 408 -6.43 -12.74 3.95
CA VAL A 408 -6.94 -11.44 3.49
C VAL A 408 -8.17 -11.62 2.59
N TYR A 409 -8.18 -12.63 1.72
CA TYR A 409 -9.29 -12.96 0.82
C TYR A 409 -10.56 -13.37 1.54
N GLY A 410 -10.43 -14.12 2.64
CA GLY A 410 -11.57 -14.53 3.45
C GLY A 410 -12.27 -13.35 4.12
N GLU A 411 -11.54 -12.27 4.40
CA GLU A 411 -12.06 -11.07 5.06
C GLU A 411 -12.63 -10.04 4.06
N TYR A 412 -12.03 -9.91 2.87
CA TYR A 412 -12.33 -8.83 1.89
C TYR A 412 -13.43 -9.12 0.85
N ASN A 413 -14.31 -10.09 1.09
CA ASN A 413 -15.60 -10.25 0.40
C ASN A 413 -15.59 -11.02 -0.95
N ARG A 414 -16.75 -11.63 -1.23
CA ARG A 414 -17.11 -12.54 -2.32
C ARG A 414 -16.96 -12.00 -3.74
N SER A 415 -16.66 -10.71 -3.96
CA SER A 415 -16.64 -10.10 -5.30
C SER A 415 -15.38 -10.43 -6.12
N ILE A 416 -14.24 -10.69 -5.47
CA ILE A 416 -12.96 -10.91 -6.15
C ILE A 416 -12.94 -12.24 -6.95
N LEU A 417 -13.66 -13.26 -6.49
CA LEU A 417 -13.84 -14.53 -7.22
C LEU A 417 -14.49 -14.35 -8.60
N ASN A 418 -15.12 -13.20 -8.89
CA ASN A 418 -15.64 -12.88 -10.22
C ASN A 418 -14.60 -12.22 -11.13
N CYS A 419 -13.54 -11.64 -10.58
CA CYS A 419 -12.53 -10.87 -11.34
C CYS A 419 -11.31 -11.72 -11.72
N THR A 420 -10.93 -12.68 -10.90
CA THR A 420 -9.80 -13.56 -11.20
C THR A 420 -10.29 -14.82 -11.90
N ARG A 421 -9.86 -15.03 -13.15
CA ARG A 421 -9.72 -16.38 -13.73
C ARG A 421 -8.65 -17.13 -12.94
N LEU A 422 -8.87 -17.39 -11.66
CA LEU A 422 -8.10 -18.34 -10.87
C LEU A 422 -8.31 -19.68 -11.57
N GLU A 423 -7.38 -20.08 -12.44
CA GLU A 423 -7.40 -21.42 -13.00
C GLU A 423 -7.35 -22.38 -11.81
N THR A 424 -8.43 -23.13 -11.63
CA THR A 424 -8.58 -24.04 -10.50
C THR A 424 -7.42 -25.03 -10.44
N SER A 425 -6.87 -25.39 -11.61
CA SER A 425 -5.62 -26.16 -11.81
C SER A 425 -4.43 -25.70 -10.95
N PHE A 426 -4.34 -24.41 -10.63
CA PHE A 426 -3.27 -23.84 -9.82
C PHE A 426 -3.43 -24.13 -8.33
N LEU A 427 -4.60 -23.82 -7.77
CA LEU A 427 -4.91 -24.14 -6.37
C LEU A 427 -4.76 -25.64 -6.13
N PHE A 428 -5.15 -26.43 -7.13
CA PHE A 428 -4.94 -27.87 -7.14
C PHE A 428 -3.46 -28.29 -7.23
N SER A 429 -2.66 -27.65 -8.08
CA SER A 429 -1.22 -27.90 -8.16
C SER A 429 -0.50 -27.56 -6.85
N ALA A 430 -0.98 -26.53 -6.14
CA ALA A 430 -0.50 -26.15 -4.83
C ALA A 430 -0.85 -27.22 -3.78
N ILE A 431 -2.10 -27.67 -3.74
CA ILE A 431 -2.54 -28.75 -2.82
C ILE A 431 -1.78 -30.05 -3.08
N ARG A 432 -1.40 -30.33 -4.35
CA ARG A 432 -0.63 -31.52 -4.74
C ARG A 432 0.81 -31.50 -4.24
N ASP A 433 1.38 -30.34 -3.94
CA ASP A 433 2.78 -30.24 -3.51
C ASP A 433 2.95 -30.70 -2.05
N GLN A 434 3.84 -31.68 -1.84
CA GLN A 434 4.22 -32.23 -0.53
C GLN A 434 4.62 -31.16 0.48
N ILE A 435 5.15 -30.03 0.01
CA ILE A 435 5.62 -28.93 0.85
C ILE A 435 4.43 -28.21 1.52
N ILE A 436 3.29 -28.05 0.85
CA ILE A 436 2.11 -27.41 1.45
C ILE A 436 1.57 -28.27 2.59
N MET A 437 1.50 -29.58 2.37
CA MET A 437 0.98 -30.55 3.34
C MET A 437 1.86 -30.72 4.57
N SER A 438 3.17 -30.52 4.42
CA SER A 438 4.15 -30.64 5.51
C SER A 438 4.42 -29.31 6.24
N THR A 439 3.89 -28.19 5.73
CA THR A 439 4.13 -26.84 6.29
C THR A 439 3.16 -26.52 7.43
N PRO A 440 3.62 -26.35 8.69
CA PRO A 440 2.74 -26.23 9.86
C PRO A 440 1.88 -24.95 9.92
N SER A 441 2.20 -23.95 9.09
CA SER A 441 1.55 -22.64 9.05
C SER A 441 0.52 -22.49 7.93
N VAL A 442 0.26 -23.55 7.16
CA VAL A 442 -0.77 -23.54 6.10
C VAL A 442 -2.12 -23.83 6.70
N ASN A 443 -3.08 -22.93 6.48
CA ASN A 443 -4.48 -23.24 6.76
C ASN A 443 -5.05 -24.03 5.58
N VAL A 444 -4.69 -25.31 5.53
CA VAL A 444 -5.06 -26.20 4.41
C VAL A 444 -6.58 -26.28 4.25
N GLN A 445 -7.33 -26.22 5.34
CA GLN A 445 -8.79 -26.15 5.35
C GLN A 445 -9.30 -24.92 4.58
N LYS A 446 -8.73 -23.74 4.84
CA LYS A 446 -9.10 -22.50 4.16
C LYS A 446 -8.70 -22.51 2.67
N LEU A 447 -7.51 -23.04 2.34
CA LEU A 447 -7.07 -23.22 0.95
C LEU A 447 -8.04 -24.12 0.16
N VAL A 448 -8.45 -25.24 0.75
CA VAL A 448 -9.44 -26.13 0.14
C VAL A 448 -10.79 -25.44 -0.02
N LEU A 449 -11.28 -24.76 1.01
CA LEU A 449 -12.56 -24.03 0.95
C LEU A 449 -12.57 -22.98 -0.17
N LEU A 450 -11.50 -22.19 -0.30
CA LEU A 450 -11.35 -21.22 -1.39
C LEU A 450 -11.27 -21.86 -2.78
N THR A 451 -10.59 -23.00 -2.88
CA THR A 451 -10.53 -23.79 -4.13
C THR A 451 -11.92 -24.23 -4.56
N PHE A 452 -12.74 -24.66 -3.61
CA PHE A 452 -14.13 -25.00 -3.86
C PHE A 452 -14.97 -23.80 -4.28
N GLU A 453 -14.86 -22.67 -3.57
CA GLU A 453 -15.61 -21.46 -3.93
C GLU A 453 -15.25 -20.96 -5.35
N CYS A 454 -13.99 -21.13 -5.78
CA CYS A 454 -13.56 -20.85 -7.16
C CYS A 454 -14.24 -21.78 -8.17
N VAL A 455 -14.22 -23.10 -7.92
CA VAL A 455 -14.85 -24.12 -8.78
C VAL A 455 -16.35 -23.89 -8.90
N GLU A 456 -17.03 -23.57 -7.78
CA GLU A 456 -18.48 -23.38 -7.74
C GLU A 456 -18.96 -22.24 -8.65
N ARG A 457 -18.13 -21.20 -8.79
CA ARG A 457 -18.49 -19.95 -9.49
C ARG A 457 -18.16 -19.92 -10.97
N GLN A 458 -17.25 -20.77 -11.45
CA GLN A 458 -16.85 -20.81 -12.85
C GLN A 458 -17.94 -21.32 -13.83
N LYS A 459 -19.21 -21.47 -13.40
CA LYS A 459 -20.36 -21.93 -14.20
C LYS A 459 -19.97 -23.06 -15.17
N TYR A 460 -19.61 -24.21 -14.58
CA TYR A 460 -19.48 -25.55 -15.15
C TYR A 460 -19.29 -25.69 -16.67
N ASP A 461 -18.04 -25.97 -17.05
CA ASP A 461 -17.74 -26.97 -18.09
C ASP A 461 -17.62 -28.35 -17.43
N ARG A 462 -18.12 -29.43 -18.08
CA ARG A 462 -18.04 -30.81 -17.55
C ARG A 462 -16.61 -31.25 -17.26
N GLU A 463 -15.64 -30.68 -17.97
CA GLU A 463 -14.22 -30.93 -17.73
C GLU A 463 -13.77 -30.54 -16.32
N VAL A 464 -14.33 -29.47 -15.73
CA VAL A 464 -13.93 -28.99 -14.39
C VAL A 464 -14.38 -29.96 -13.29
N ALA A 465 -15.54 -30.60 -13.46
CA ALA A 465 -16.06 -31.61 -12.53
C ALA A 465 -15.18 -32.87 -12.53
N SER A 466 -14.81 -33.33 -13.73
CA SER A 466 -13.95 -34.50 -13.91
C SER A 466 -12.55 -34.25 -13.34
N HIS A 467 -11.97 -33.07 -13.61
CA HIS A 467 -10.70 -32.65 -13.00
C HIS A 467 -10.81 -32.56 -11.48
N PHE A 468 -11.90 -32.00 -10.96
CA PHE A 468 -12.13 -31.89 -9.52
C PHE A 468 -12.10 -33.27 -8.82
N PHE A 469 -12.83 -34.26 -9.34
CA PHE A 469 -12.85 -35.61 -8.76
C PHE A 469 -11.51 -36.33 -8.89
N GLN A 470 -10.84 -36.19 -10.03
CA GLN A 470 -9.50 -36.71 -10.22
C GLN A 470 -8.54 -36.13 -9.17
N ILE A 471 -8.65 -34.84 -8.88
CA ILE A 471 -7.77 -34.17 -7.94
C ILE A 471 -8.08 -34.53 -6.50
N VAL A 472 -9.35 -34.64 -6.10
CA VAL A 472 -9.70 -35.15 -4.76
C VAL A 472 -9.10 -36.56 -4.56
N THR A 473 -9.16 -37.38 -5.59
CA THR A 473 -8.57 -38.73 -5.59
C THR A 473 -7.04 -38.65 -5.48
N GLU A 474 -6.39 -37.81 -6.28
CA GLU A 474 -4.93 -37.62 -6.24
C GLU A 474 -4.45 -37.03 -4.91
N VAL A 475 -5.19 -36.11 -4.29
CA VAL A 475 -4.88 -35.54 -2.97
C VAL A 475 -5.06 -36.61 -1.89
N ALA A 476 -6.11 -37.40 -1.94
CA ALA A 476 -6.30 -38.53 -1.03
C ALA A 476 -5.17 -39.57 -1.17
N ASP A 477 -4.76 -39.90 -2.40
CA ASP A 477 -3.66 -40.82 -2.67
C ASP A 477 -2.29 -40.24 -2.29
N THR A 478 -2.10 -38.93 -2.47
CA THR A 478 -0.90 -38.20 -2.05
C THR A 478 -0.79 -38.20 -0.53
N VAL A 479 -1.86 -37.84 0.19
CA VAL A 479 -1.94 -37.95 1.65
C VAL A 479 -1.63 -39.37 2.10
N LYS A 480 -2.24 -40.38 1.46
CA LYS A 480 -1.99 -41.80 1.74
C LYS A 480 -0.53 -42.21 1.56
N THR A 481 0.15 -41.65 0.55
CA THR A 481 1.55 -41.97 0.24
C THR A 481 2.53 -41.29 1.22
N ILE A 482 2.21 -40.08 1.71
CA ILE A 482 3.12 -39.29 2.55
C ILE A 482 2.97 -39.62 4.04
N VAL A 483 1.78 -40.01 4.51
CA VAL A 483 1.48 -40.22 5.95
C VAL A 483 2.38 -41.26 6.63
N CYS A 484 3.04 -42.16 5.88
CA CYS A 484 4.03 -43.09 6.40
C CYS A 484 5.31 -42.42 6.98
N GLY A 485 5.51 -41.12 6.78
CA GLY A 485 6.67 -40.37 7.30
C GLY A 485 6.33 -39.12 8.12
N PHE A 486 5.04 -38.88 8.43
CA PHE A 486 4.58 -37.66 9.10
C PHE A 486 4.70 -37.72 10.63
N ASP A 487 5.04 -36.57 11.21
CA ASP A 487 4.89 -36.37 12.65
C ASP A 487 3.41 -36.27 13.05
N GLU A 488 3.13 -36.26 14.35
CA GLU A 488 1.76 -36.23 14.88
C GLU A 488 0.97 -34.98 14.46
N LYS A 489 1.64 -33.82 14.35
CA LYS A 489 1.00 -32.58 13.92
C LYS A 489 0.62 -32.61 12.45
N GLN A 490 1.51 -33.15 11.60
CA GLN A 490 1.27 -33.34 10.17
C GLN A 490 0.13 -34.34 9.91
N ARG A 491 0.04 -35.41 10.70
CA ARG A 491 -1.09 -36.36 10.63
C ARG A 491 -2.43 -35.72 11.00
N ASN A 492 -2.46 -34.91 12.06
CA ASN A 492 -3.66 -34.18 12.46
C ASN A 492 -4.12 -33.18 11.40
N ASN A 493 -3.18 -32.46 10.75
CA ASN A 493 -3.50 -31.55 9.64
C ASN A 493 -4.05 -32.31 8.42
N ALA A 494 -3.47 -33.47 8.07
CA ALA A 494 -3.96 -34.31 6.97
C ALA A 494 -5.36 -34.87 7.25
N GLN A 495 -5.65 -35.25 8.49
CA GLN A 495 -6.98 -35.71 8.89
C GLN A 495 -8.02 -34.58 8.83
N LEU A 496 -7.69 -33.38 9.33
CA LEU A 496 -8.54 -32.19 9.23
C LEU A 496 -8.80 -31.79 7.78
N LEU A 497 -7.80 -31.91 6.91
CA LEU A 497 -7.96 -31.66 5.48
C LEU A 497 -8.98 -32.62 4.86
N LEU A 498 -8.85 -33.92 5.14
CA LEU A 498 -9.73 -34.92 4.56
C LEU A 498 -11.15 -34.81 5.09
N LEU A 499 -11.32 -34.50 6.38
CA LEU A 499 -12.63 -34.17 6.95
C LEU A 499 -13.25 -32.94 6.27
N SER A 500 -12.46 -31.88 6.05
CA SER A 500 -12.94 -30.67 5.37
C SER A 500 -13.31 -30.94 3.90
N LEU A 501 -12.51 -31.73 3.19
CA LEU A 501 -12.82 -32.18 1.82
C LEU A 501 -14.13 -32.98 1.80
N MET A 502 -14.32 -33.87 2.77
CA MET A 502 -15.52 -34.68 2.90
C MET A 502 -16.77 -33.86 3.20
N ASP A 503 -16.71 -32.94 4.15
CA ASP A 503 -17.83 -32.05 4.50
C ASP A 503 -18.29 -31.24 3.28
N VAL A 504 -17.34 -30.71 2.51
CA VAL A 504 -17.67 -29.92 1.31
C VAL A 504 -18.24 -30.79 0.19
N MET A 505 -17.69 -32.00 -0.02
CA MET A 505 -18.25 -32.94 -0.99
C MET A 505 -19.67 -33.37 -0.61
N MET A 506 -19.91 -33.65 0.68
CA MET A 506 -21.22 -34.02 1.20
C MET A 506 -22.24 -32.90 1.04
N SER A 507 -21.86 -31.65 1.30
CA SER A 507 -22.70 -30.46 1.12
C SER A 507 -23.11 -30.24 -0.34
N ASN A 508 -22.21 -30.48 -1.30
CA ASN A 508 -22.49 -30.34 -2.73
C ASN A 508 -23.30 -31.51 -3.31
N LEU A 509 -23.06 -32.74 -2.86
CA LEU A 509 -23.85 -33.91 -3.25
C LEU A 509 -25.31 -33.77 -2.84
N THR A 510 -25.56 -33.19 -1.67
CA THR A 510 -26.94 -32.97 -1.16
C THR A 510 -27.66 -31.82 -1.87
N THR A 511 -26.97 -30.77 -2.30
CA THR A 511 -27.62 -29.58 -2.89
C THR A 511 -27.79 -29.63 -4.42
N ARG A 512 -27.00 -30.40 -5.18
CA ARG A 512 -26.97 -30.27 -6.66
C ARG A 512 -27.08 -31.55 -7.49
N PHE A 513 -26.74 -32.73 -6.96
CA PHE A 513 -26.68 -33.98 -7.76
C PHE A 513 -27.93 -34.87 -7.67
N GLY A 514 -29.06 -34.33 -7.20
CA GLY A 514 -30.26 -35.08 -6.81
C GLY A 514 -30.94 -35.96 -7.87
N ASN A 515 -30.44 -36.09 -9.11
CA ASN A 515 -31.10 -36.87 -10.17
C ASN A 515 -30.17 -37.73 -11.07
N ASN A 516 -28.85 -37.85 -10.81
CA ASN A 516 -27.97 -38.65 -11.68
C ASN A 516 -27.33 -39.84 -10.93
N GLU A 517 -28.01 -41.00 -10.94
CA GLU A 517 -27.70 -42.18 -10.12
C GLU A 517 -26.25 -42.70 -10.28
N ARG A 518 -25.67 -42.58 -11.48
CA ARG A 518 -24.34 -43.15 -11.77
C ARG A 518 -23.21 -42.33 -11.14
N GLU A 519 -23.32 -41.00 -11.20
CA GLU A 519 -22.37 -40.10 -10.53
C GLU A 519 -22.51 -40.20 -9.01
N THR A 520 -23.75 -40.28 -8.50
CA THR A 520 -23.99 -40.50 -7.06
C THR A 520 -23.34 -41.79 -6.55
N PHE A 521 -23.32 -42.86 -7.35
CA PHE A 521 -22.72 -44.14 -6.96
C PHE A 521 -21.19 -44.09 -6.86
N ASP A 522 -20.51 -43.53 -7.86
CA ASP A 522 -19.05 -43.37 -7.82
C ASP A 522 -18.61 -42.41 -6.70
N ASN A 523 -19.41 -41.37 -6.44
CA ASN A 523 -19.19 -40.41 -5.36
C ASN A 523 -19.35 -41.06 -3.97
N CYS A 524 -20.37 -41.90 -3.78
CA CYS A 524 -20.55 -42.66 -2.53
C CYS A 524 -19.40 -43.65 -2.29
N ALA A 525 -18.89 -44.30 -3.33
CA ALA A 525 -17.76 -45.22 -3.21
C ALA A 525 -16.45 -44.49 -2.82
N MET A 526 -16.21 -43.30 -3.37
CA MET A 526 -15.06 -42.46 -3.02
C MET A 526 -15.15 -41.93 -1.59
N LEU A 527 -16.30 -41.39 -1.19
CA LEU A 527 -16.56 -40.94 0.19
C LEU A 527 -16.39 -42.06 1.20
N THR A 528 -16.86 -43.28 0.87
CA THR A 528 -16.67 -44.46 1.72
C THR A 528 -15.20 -44.81 1.89
N ARG A 529 -14.39 -44.69 0.83
CA ARG A 529 -12.93 -44.90 0.91
C ARG A 529 -12.23 -43.85 1.76
N MET A 530 -12.66 -42.59 1.71
CA MET A 530 -12.11 -41.52 2.55
C MET A 530 -12.54 -41.67 4.02
N LEU A 531 -13.81 -42.00 4.29
CA LEU A 531 -14.32 -42.31 5.64
C LEU A 531 -13.54 -43.45 6.30
N ASN A 532 -13.29 -44.53 5.56
CA ASN A 532 -12.54 -45.68 6.03
C ASN A 532 -11.04 -45.39 6.27
N TRP A 533 -10.54 -44.25 5.80
CA TRP A 533 -9.16 -43.83 6.03
C TRP A 533 -9.03 -42.85 7.19
N VAL A 534 -10.04 -41.98 7.38
CA VAL A 534 -10.11 -41.06 8.51
C VAL A 534 -10.29 -41.81 9.83
N HIS A 535 -11.01 -42.94 9.80
CA HIS A 535 -11.11 -43.93 10.87
C HIS A 535 -9.87 -44.80 10.96
#